data_AF-A0A3M5G914-F1
#
_entry.id   AF-A0A3M5G914-F1
#
_cell.length_a   1.000
_cell.length_b   1.000
_cell.length_c   1.000
_cell.angle_alpha   90.00
_cell.angle_beta   90.00
_cell.angle_gamma   90.00
#
_symmetry.space_group_name_H-M   'P 1'
#
loop_
_entity.id
_entity.type
_entity.pdbx_description
1 polymer ?
#
loop_
_entity_poly.entity_id
_entity_poly.type
_entity_poly.pdbx_seq_one_letter_code
_entity_poly.pdbx_strand_id
1 'polypeptide(L)' 'RSLETQGYIATAYHKGYRVTNGQELPRHGHLPGLLRCVAERHTQLGDLEAKVAFENEILRVLGRLRPIPC' A
#
# COMPACT_ATOMS: atom_id res chain seq x y z
N ARG A 1 3.88 7.09 10.70
CA ARG A 1 3.87 6.93 12.17
C ARG A 1 2.82 5.92 12.66
N SER A 2 1.51 6.15 12.54
CA SER A 2 0.50 5.19 13.04
C SER A 2 0.68 3.75 12.50
N LEU A 3 0.89 3.60 11.19
CA LEU A 3 1.14 2.28 10.56
C LEU A 3 2.45 1.61 11.00
N GLU A 4 3.44 2.41 11.35
CA GLU A 4 4.73 1.91 11.84
C GLU A 4 4.61 1.45 13.30
N THR A 5 3.87 2.19 14.13
CA THR A 5 3.52 1.81 15.50
C THR A 5 2.66 0.55 15.56
N GLN A 6 1.79 0.34 14.57
CA GLN A 6 0.97 -0.87 14.44
C GLN A 6 1.75 -2.06 13.81
N GLY A 7 3.03 -1.87 13.48
CA GLY A 7 3.88 -2.93 12.93
C GLY A 7 3.49 -3.36 11.51
N TYR A 8 2.80 -2.50 10.76
CA TYR A 8 2.37 -2.76 9.37
C TYR A 8 3.40 -2.31 8.33
N ILE A 9 4.22 -1.34 8.70
CA ILE A 9 5.37 -0.93 7.91
C ILE A 9 6.57 -0.77 8.83
N ALA A 10 7.74 -1.14 8.34
CA ALA A 10 9.01 -0.88 9.01
C ALA A 10 9.83 0.07 8.16
N THR A 11 10.53 1.01 8.79
CA THR A 11 11.49 1.87 8.12
C THR A 11 12.60 1.01 7.50
N ALA A 12 12.80 1.15 6.20
CA ALA A 12 13.88 0.50 5.46
C ALA A 12 15.10 1.42 5.44
N TYR A 13 16.29 0.82 5.45
CA TYR A 13 17.60 1.50 5.53
C TYR A 13 17.85 2.49 4.38
N HIS A 14 17.04 2.46 3.31
CA HIS A 14 17.15 3.34 2.14
C HIS A 14 15.83 4.12 1.97
N LYS A 15 15.60 5.15 2.80
CA LYS A 15 14.52 6.16 2.67
C LYS A 15 13.17 5.61 2.20
N GLY A 16 12.71 4.51 2.79
CA GLY A 16 11.49 3.85 2.36
C GLY A 16 10.85 3.08 3.49
N TYR A 17 9.68 2.52 3.22
CA TYR A 17 8.96 1.67 4.15
C TYR A 17 8.81 0.27 3.54
N ARG A 18 9.13 -0.75 4.32
CA ARG A 18 8.86 -2.14 3.97
C ARG A 18 7.55 -2.57 4.62
N VAL A 19 6.61 -3.08 3.82
CA VAL A 19 5.36 -3.66 4.34
C VAL A 19 5.66 -4.94 5.11
N THR A 20 5.07 -5.09 6.29
CA THR A 20 5.22 -6.24 7.19
C THR A 20 3.88 -6.91 7.41
N ASN A 21 3.87 -8.13 7.97
CA ASN A 21 2.63 -8.89 8.18
C ASN A 21 1.71 -8.28 9.25
N GLY A 22 2.17 -7.28 10.02
CA GLY A 22 1.47 -6.85 11.24
C GLY A 22 1.42 -7.96 12.28
N GLN A 23 0.76 -7.69 13.42
CA GLN A 23 0.41 -8.72 14.39
C GLN A 23 -0.94 -9.39 14.11
N GLU A 24 -1.69 -8.94 13.10
CA GLU A 24 -3.04 -9.45 12.82
C GLU A 24 -3.09 -10.49 11.69
N LEU A 25 -3.94 -11.50 11.86
CA LEU A 25 -4.31 -12.46 10.81
C LEU A 25 -4.89 -11.71 9.60
N PRO A 26 -4.49 -12.07 8.36
CA PRO A 26 -4.98 -11.38 7.18
C PRO A 26 -6.48 -11.60 6.99
N ARG A 27 -7.28 -10.58 7.35
CA ARG A 27 -8.71 -10.51 7.08
C ARG A 27 -8.94 -9.79 5.77
N HIS A 28 -9.86 -10.26 4.92
CA HIS A 28 -10.20 -9.56 3.68
C HIS A 28 -10.55 -8.09 3.97
N GLY A 29 -9.89 -7.17 3.25
CA GLY A 29 -10.06 -5.72 3.45
C GLY A 29 -9.17 -5.10 4.53
N HIS A 30 -8.31 -5.88 5.21
CA HIS A 30 -7.35 -5.32 6.17
C HIS A 30 -6.21 -4.58 5.44
N LEU A 31 -5.87 -3.39 5.94
CA LEU A 31 -4.88 -2.49 5.34
C LEU A 31 -3.51 -3.15 5.03
N PRO A 32 -2.94 -4.02 5.88
CA PRO A 32 -1.67 -4.70 5.57
C PRO A 32 -1.73 -5.61 4.34
N GLY A 33 -2.83 -6.33 4.16
CA GLY A 33 -3.05 -7.17 2.98
C GLY A 33 -3.18 -6.33 1.72
N LEU A 34 -3.85 -5.17 1.82
CA LEU A 34 -3.93 -4.20 0.73
C LEU A 34 -2.55 -3.62 0.40
N LEU A 35 -1.79 -3.19 1.40
CA LEU A 35 -0.43 -2.65 1.22
C LEU A 35 0.50 -3.69 0.59
N ARG A 36 0.39 -4.97 1.01
CA ARG A 36 1.17 -6.07 0.42
C ARG A 36 0.79 -6.30 -1.04
N CYS A 37 -0.50 -6.39 -1.36
CA CYS A 37 -0.99 -6.56 -2.73
C CYS A 37 -0.50 -5.44 -3.65
N VAL A 38 -0.55 -4.19 -3.19
CA VAL A 38 -0.04 -3.03 -3.93
C VAL A 38 1.47 -3.13 -4.12
N ALA A 39 2.23 -3.47 -3.07
CA ALA A 39 3.68 -3.61 -3.14
C ALA A 39 4.12 -4.75 -4.08
N GLU A 40 3.51 -5.94 -3.97
CA GLU A 40 3.78 -7.09 -4.84
C GLU A 40 3.52 -6.74 -6.31
N ARG A 41 2.36 -6.16 -6.60
CA ARG A 41 2.04 -5.72 -7.95
C ARG A 41 3.03 -4.67 -8.46
N HIS A 42 3.42 -3.71 -7.62
CA HIS A 42 4.41 -2.70 -7.99
C HIS A 42 5.80 -3.29 -8.28
N THR A 43 6.21 -4.36 -7.56
CA THR A 43 7.47 -5.07 -7.85
C THR A 43 7.44 -5.90 -9.14
N GLN A 44 6.26 -6.31 -9.59
CA GLN A 44 6.08 -7.05 -10.85
C GLN A 44 6.12 -6.13 -12.09
N LEU A 45 5.95 -4.82 -11.89
CA LEU A 45 6.07 -3.82 -12.97
C LEU A 45 7.56 -3.54 -13.21
N GLY A 46 8.06 -3.93 -14.38
CA GLY A 46 9.48 -3.81 -14.73
C GLY A 46 9.86 -2.44 -15.27
N ASP A 47 8.97 -1.79 -16.01
CA ASP A 47 9.20 -0.51 -16.67
C ASP A 47 8.60 0.68 -15.89
N LEU A 48 9.19 1.86 -16.08
CA LEU A 48 8.80 3.07 -15.37
C LEU A 48 7.40 3.55 -15.77
N GLU A 49 7.03 3.36 -17.03
CA GLU A 49 5.74 3.80 -17.56
C GLU A 49 4.59 3.01 -16.92
N ALA A 50 4.74 1.69 -16.79
CA ALA A 50 3.77 0.83 -16.13
C ALA A 50 3.64 1.14 -14.62
N LYS A 51 4.75 1.48 -13.95
CA LYS A 51 4.71 1.95 -12.55
C LYS A 51 3.91 3.24 -12.40
N VAL A 52 4.18 4.23 -13.26
CA VAL A 52 3.44 5.50 -13.26
C VAL A 52 1.97 5.30 -13.60
N ALA A 53 1.65 4.44 -14.57
CA ALA A 53 0.26 4.10 -14.91
C ALA A 53 -0.48 3.43 -13.74
N PHE A 54 0.20 2.54 -13.01
CA PHE A 54 -0.35 1.89 -11.82
C PHE A 54 -0.60 2.89 -10.68
N GLU A 55 0.33 3.79 -10.41
CA GLU A 55 0.14 4.87 -9.42
C GLU A 55 -1.02 5.80 -9.80
N ASN A 56 -1.12 6.20 -11.07
CA ASN A 56 -2.22 7.03 -11.56
C ASN A 56 -3.58 6.34 -11.44
N GLU A 57 -3.63 5.02 -11.61
CA GLU A 57 -4.86 4.25 -11.41
C GLU A 57 -5.31 4.26 -9.94
N ILE A 58 -4.37 4.13 -9.00
CA ILE A 58 -4.66 4.25 -7.57
C ILE A 58 -5.25 5.64 -7.27
N LEU A 59 -4.60 6.70 -7.75
CA LEU A 59 -5.08 8.07 -7.56
C LEU A 59 -6.45 8.30 -8.18
N ARG A 60 -6.71 7.75 -9.37
CA ARG A 60 -8.01 7.82 -10.04
C ARG A 60 -9.11 7.14 -9.24
N VAL A 61 -8.84 5.95 -8.68
CA VAL A 61 -9.79 5.24 -7.81
C VAL A 61 -10.03 6.04 -6.53
N LEU A 62 -8.98 6.54 -5.88
CA LEU A 62 -9.11 7.37 -4.68
C LEU A 62 -9.91 8.66 -4.95
N GLY A 63 -9.71 9.32 -6.09
CA GLY A 63 -10.48 10.51 -6.49
C GLY A 63 -11.96 10.22 -6.78
N ARG A 64 -12.33 8.95 -7.00
CA ARG A 64 -13.73 8.52 -7.17
C ARG A 64 -14.40 8.13 -5.86
N LEU A 65 -13.62 7.84 -4.82
CA LEU A 65 -14.15 7.59 -3.49
C LEU A 65 -14.65 8.93 -2.94
N ARG A 66 -15.98 9.10 -2.90
CA ARG A 66 -16.56 10.23 -2.17
C ARG A 66 -16.22 10.05 -0.68
N PRO A 67 -15.83 11.11 0.04
CA PRO A 67 -15.76 11.03 1.49
C PRO A 67 -17.13 10.58 2.01
N ILE A 68 -17.17 9.43 2.68
CA ILE A 68 -18.34 9.01 3.44
C ILE A 68 -18.33 9.91 4.68
N PRO A 69 -19.36 10.73 4.92
CA PRO A 69 -19.44 11.52 6.14
C PRO A 69 -19.46 10.55 7.33
N CYS A 70 -18.55 10.78 8.29
CA CYS A 70 -18.49 10.06 9.56
C CYS A 70 -19.66 10.47 10.47
#